data_AF-A0A8S0UU89-F1
#
_entry.id   AF-A0A8S0UU89-F1
#
_cell.length_a   1.000
_cell.length_b   1.000
_cell.length_c   1.000
_cell.angle_alpha   90.00
_cell.angle_beta   90.00
_cell.angle_gamma   90.00
#
_symmetry.space_group_name_H-M   'P 1'
#
loop_
_entity.id
_entity.type
_entity.pdbx_description
1 polymer ?
#
loop_
_entity_poly.entity_id
_entity_poly.type
_entity_poly.pdbx_seq_one_letter_code
_entity_poly.pdbx_strand_id
1 'polypeptide(L)'
;MTSGSKILMVIQWEYIGYKYGGVAGAFNYQGGHDFDLLKKLVFPNGTIAKCIHFALPTRDCLFKNPLFDNKTILKIWNFNKYGGVAGAFNCQGVGWDPKEQRIKGYSHCYKPIPSSIHVSDIEWDQKKEAIEMGEAEEYAIYRSEAEKLIVTTRDFEAIPISIQPSTFEILSFIPIKKLDRSLKFTPIGLINMFNSG
;
A
#
# COMPACT_ATOMS: atom_id res chain seq x y z
N MET A 1 -0.26 -3.99 20.34
CA MET A 1 -0.42 -3.60 18.93
C MET A 1 0.69 -4.29 18.15
N THR A 2 0.35 -4.99 17.07
CA THR A 2 1.30 -5.73 16.23
C THR A 2 2.11 -4.77 15.36
N SER A 3 3.24 -5.24 14.84
CA SER A 3 4.11 -4.54 13.88
C SER A 3 3.35 -3.73 12.81
N GLY A 4 2.33 -4.33 12.22
CA GLY A 4 1.54 -3.71 11.14
C GLY A 4 0.70 -2.52 11.57
N SER A 5 0.36 -2.40 12.86
CA SER A 5 -0.32 -1.20 13.39
C SER A 5 0.58 0.05 13.34
N LYS A 6 1.90 -0.12 13.35
CA LYS A 6 2.88 1.00 13.36
C LYS A 6 3.10 1.60 11.96
N ILE A 7 3.16 0.78 10.91
CA ILE A 7 3.19 1.26 9.50
C ILE A 7 1.88 1.92 9.12
N LEU A 8 0.76 1.32 9.54
CA LEU A 8 -0.57 1.86 9.31
C LEU A 8 -0.66 3.30 9.82
N MET A 9 -0.12 3.57 11.01
CA MET A 9 -0.07 4.92 11.59
C MET A 9 0.79 5.89 10.80
N VAL A 10 1.98 5.50 10.32
CA VAL A 10 2.87 6.40 9.56
C VAL A 10 2.27 6.76 8.20
N ILE A 11 1.69 5.78 7.51
CA ILE A 11 1.05 5.97 6.20
C ILE A 11 -0.32 6.66 6.33
N GLN A 12 -1.09 6.37 7.38
CA GLN A 12 -2.28 7.15 7.74
C GLN A 12 -1.93 8.60 8.05
N TRP A 13 -0.79 8.90 8.67
CA TRP A 13 -0.48 10.24 9.13
C TRP A 13 -0.27 11.23 7.98
N GLU A 14 0.49 10.84 6.95
CA GLU A 14 0.67 11.67 5.75
C GLU A 14 -0.62 11.79 4.93
N TYR A 15 -1.50 10.78 4.93
CA TYR A 15 -2.70 10.77 4.08
C TYR A 15 -3.96 11.37 4.75
N ILE A 16 -4.16 11.12 6.05
CA ILE A 16 -5.30 11.62 6.84
C ILE A 16 -5.06 13.06 7.30
N GLY A 17 -3.81 13.46 7.57
CA GLY A 17 -3.46 14.84 7.92
C GLY A 17 -3.88 15.85 6.86
N TYR A 18 -3.81 15.48 5.57
CA TYR A 18 -4.17 16.34 4.44
C TYR A 18 -5.69 16.43 4.18
N LYS A 19 -6.50 15.42 4.55
CA LYS A 19 -7.96 15.42 4.26
C LYS A 19 -8.86 15.72 5.47
N TYR A 20 -8.39 15.51 6.69
CA TYR A 20 -9.26 15.55 7.88
C TYR A 20 -8.72 16.41 9.05
N GLY A 21 -7.67 17.22 8.86
CA GLY A 21 -7.24 18.22 9.84
C GLY A 21 -6.71 17.65 11.16
N GLY A 22 -5.78 16.69 11.11
CA GLY A 22 -5.22 16.03 12.30
C GLY A 22 -3.99 16.73 12.89
N VAL A 23 -4.05 17.01 14.19
CA VAL A 23 -2.99 17.64 15.02
C VAL A 23 -1.81 16.69 15.25
N ALA A 24 -0.59 17.24 15.12
CA ALA A 24 0.71 16.62 15.39
C ALA A 24 0.79 16.02 16.80
N GLY A 25 0.75 14.70 16.91
CA GLY A 25 0.91 14.05 18.21
C GLY A 25 0.68 12.54 18.19
N ALA A 26 1.53 11.78 17.51
CA ALA A 26 1.50 10.32 17.69
C ALA A 26 2.84 9.58 17.45
N PHE A 27 3.99 10.26 17.52
CA PHE A 27 5.30 9.61 17.45
C PHE A 27 5.80 9.05 18.79
N ASN A 28 5.04 9.17 19.88
CA ASN A 28 5.46 8.67 21.20
C ASN A 28 4.53 7.54 21.66
N TYR A 29 4.87 6.29 21.34
CA TYR A 29 4.40 5.14 22.10
C TYR A 29 5.58 4.31 22.62
N GLN A 30 5.53 3.99 23.91
CA GLN A 30 6.57 3.40 24.77
C GLN A 30 6.92 1.92 24.46
N GLY A 31 6.79 1.47 23.20
CA GLY A 31 6.78 0.05 22.87
C GLY A 31 7.70 -0.34 21.72
N GLY A 32 9.01 -0.05 21.83
CA GLY A 32 10.10 -0.59 21.00
C GLY A 32 10.02 -0.36 19.48
N HIS A 33 11.15 -0.50 18.79
CA HIS A 33 11.17 -0.55 17.33
C HIS A 33 10.93 -1.97 16.84
N ASP A 34 10.19 -2.12 15.74
CA ASP A 34 10.13 -3.39 15.03
C ASP A 34 11.28 -3.43 14.02
N PHE A 35 12.35 -4.14 14.37
CA PHE A 35 13.54 -4.19 13.54
C PHE A 35 13.34 -4.97 12.25
N ASP A 36 12.46 -5.97 12.22
CA ASP A 36 12.19 -6.74 11.00
C ASP A 36 11.40 -5.90 10.01
N LEU A 37 10.46 -5.10 10.50
CA LEU A 37 9.77 -4.10 9.70
C LEU A 37 10.71 -3.02 9.15
N LEU A 38 11.63 -2.51 9.99
CA LEU A 38 12.60 -1.51 9.57
C LEU A 38 13.54 -2.04 8.48
N LYS A 39 13.98 -3.30 8.56
CA LYS A 39 14.78 -3.95 7.51
C LYS A 39 14.04 -4.06 6.17
N LYS A 40 12.71 -4.10 6.18
CA LYS A 40 11.90 -4.08 4.94
C LYS A 40 11.81 -2.67 4.32
N LEU A 41 12.00 -1.61 5.11
CA LEU A 41 11.85 -0.19 4.70
C LEU A 41 13.19 0.51 4.41
N VAL A 42 14.26 0.12 5.10
CA VAL A 42 15.55 0.80 5.09
C VAL A 42 16.62 -0.16 4.59
N PHE A 43 17.42 0.30 3.63
CA PHE A 43 18.56 -0.47 3.12
C PHE A 43 19.61 -0.69 4.22
N PRO A 44 20.48 -1.73 4.09
CA PRO A 44 21.53 -1.99 5.08
C PRO A 44 22.50 -0.84 5.32
N ASN A 45 22.64 0.08 4.35
CA ASN A 45 23.46 1.29 4.45
C ASN A 45 22.72 2.48 5.12
N GLY A 46 21.50 2.28 5.61
CA GLY A 46 20.70 3.29 6.29
C GLY A 46 19.89 4.21 5.37
N THR A 47 19.96 4.06 4.04
CA THR A 47 19.13 4.86 3.12
C THR A 47 17.71 4.29 3.02
N ILE A 48 16.74 5.16 2.73
CA ILE A 48 15.32 4.79 2.62
C ILE A 48 14.95 4.70 1.15
N ALA A 49 14.28 3.61 0.75
CA ALA A 49 13.71 3.46 -0.57
C ALA A 49 12.48 4.37 -0.70
N LYS A 50 12.63 5.50 -1.42
CA LYS A 50 11.57 6.51 -1.57
C LYS A 50 10.90 6.39 -2.93
N CYS A 51 9.58 6.35 -2.93
CA CYS A 51 8.79 6.52 -4.14
C CYS A 51 9.12 7.86 -4.81
N ILE A 52 8.83 7.94 -6.11
CA ILE A 52 9.11 9.11 -6.94
C ILE A 52 8.26 10.32 -6.48
N HIS A 53 7.05 10.09 -5.97
CA HIS A 53 6.12 11.16 -5.58
C HIS A 53 5.48 10.93 -4.20
N PHE A 54 4.42 11.68 -3.89
CA PHE A 54 3.55 11.43 -2.75
C PHE A 54 2.51 10.39 -3.09
N ALA A 55 2.13 9.57 -2.11
CA ALA A 55 1.11 8.56 -2.32
C ALA A 55 -0.27 9.22 -2.50
N LEU A 56 -1.03 8.70 -3.45
CA LEU A 56 -2.39 9.13 -3.79
C LEU A 56 -3.39 8.02 -3.47
N PRO A 57 -4.67 8.33 -3.22
CA PRO A 57 -5.66 7.29 -2.96
C PRO A 57 -5.99 6.59 -4.28
N THR A 58 -6.31 5.31 -4.24
CA THR A 58 -6.94 4.67 -5.40
C THR A 58 -8.36 5.24 -5.60
N ARG A 59 -8.85 5.24 -6.84
CA ARG A 59 -10.19 5.76 -7.18
C ARG A 59 -11.30 5.14 -6.34
N ASP A 60 -11.21 3.84 -6.08
CA ASP A 60 -12.22 3.10 -5.33
C ASP A 60 -12.23 3.39 -3.81
N CYS A 61 -11.23 4.11 -3.29
CA CYS A 61 -11.18 4.60 -1.92
C CYS A 61 -11.64 6.06 -1.78
N LEU A 62 -11.81 6.80 -2.89
CA LEU A 62 -12.27 8.18 -2.84
C LEU A 62 -13.69 8.27 -2.24
N PHE A 63 -13.87 9.23 -1.33
CA PHE A 63 -15.13 9.51 -0.64
C PHE A 63 -15.70 8.36 0.21
N LYS A 64 -14.88 7.34 0.53
CA LYS A 64 -15.24 6.27 1.45
C LYS A 64 -14.55 6.46 2.80
N ASN A 65 -15.09 5.83 3.85
CA ASN A 65 -14.55 5.90 5.20
C ASN A 65 -13.83 4.59 5.56
N PRO A 66 -12.50 4.49 5.38
CA PRO A 66 -11.76 3.25 5.64
C PRO A 66 -11.62 2.90 7.13
N LEU A 67 -12.16 3.73 8.04
CA LEU A 67 -12.02 3.54 9.49
C LEU A 67 -13.24 2.87 10.13
N PHE A 68 -14.45 3.11 9.61
CA PHE A 68 -15.67 2.75 10.34
C PHE A 68 -16.83 2.21 9.48
N ASP A 69 -16.66 2.10 8.16
CA ASP A 69 -17.75 1.62 7.30
C ASP A 69 -17.87 0.07 7.23
N ASN A 70 -16.95 -0.66 7.87
CA ASN A 70 -16.82 -2.12 7.86
C ASN A 70 -16.75 -2.75 6.47
N LYS A 71 -16.37 -1.98 5.45
CA LYS A 71 -16.41 -2.40 4.04
C LYS A 71 -15.18 -1.99 3.25
N THR A 72 -14.60 -0.84 3.58
CA THR A 72 -13.55 -0.22 2.78
C THR A 72 -12.19 -0.38 3.46
N ILE A 73 -11.21 -0.86 2.72
CA ILE A 73 -9.80 -0.72 3.10
C ILE A 73 -9.28 0.62 2.57
N LEU A 74 -8.27 1.18 3.23
CA LEU A 74 -7.51 2.29 2.64
C LEU A 74 -6.55 1.69 1.59
N LYS A 75 -6.69 2.10 0.34
CA LYS A 75 -5.69 1.84 -0.70
C LYS A 75 -5.08 3.16 -1.14
N ILE A 76 -3.75 3.18 -1.18
CA ILE A 76 -2.98 4.29 -1.73
C ILE A 76 -1.92 3.74 -2.67
N TRP A 77 -1.50 4.55 -3.62
CA TRP A 77 -0.56 4.16 -4.66
C TRP A 77 0.46 5.26 -4.96
N ASN A 78 1.58 4.86 -5.57
CA ASN A 78 2.68 5.72 -5.99
C ASN A 78 3.52 5.01 -7.07
N PHE A 79 4.59 5.64 -7.53
CA PHE A 79 5.56 5.06 -8.45
C PHE A 79 6.93 4.87 -7.81
N ASN A 80 7.63 3.82 -8.22
CA ASN A 80 9.06 3.67 -8.07
C ASN A 80 9.72 3.73 -9.45
N LYS A 81 11.06 3.58 -9.53
CA LYS A 81 11.78 3.65 -10.81
C LYS A 81 11.34 2.60 -11.84
N TYR A 82 10.77 1.48 -11.40
CA TYR A 82 10.51 0.31 -12.22
C TYR A 82 9.02 0.02 -12.44
N GLY A 83 8.11 0.71 -11.75
CA GLY A 83 6.68 0.47 -11.84
C GLY A 83 5.86 1.25 -10.81
N GLY A 84 4.69 0.70 -10.50
CA GLY A 84 3.76 1.22 -9.49
C GLY A 84 3.88 0.44 -8.19
N VAL A 85 3.62 1.11 -7.07
CA VAL A 85 3.53 0.50 -5.74
C VAL A 85 2.22 0.92 -5.11
N ALA A 86 1.43 -0.03 -4.62
CA ALA A 86 0.23 0.24 -3.83
C ALA A 86 0.31 -0.39 -2.46
N GLY A 87 -0.24 0.28 -1.46
CA GLY A 87 -0.47 -0.27 -0.14
C GLY A 87 -1.97 -0.41 0.10
N ALA A 88 -2.38 -1.59 0.55
CA ALA A 88 -3.75 -1.94 0.92
C ALA A 88 -3.82 -2.19 2.43
N PHE A 89 -4.67 -1.43 3.13
CA PHE A 89 -4.62 -1.27 4.57
C PHE A 89 -5.99 -1.47 5.21
N ASN A 90 -6.11 -2.44 6.11
CA ASN A 90 -7.33 -2.58 6.91
C ASN A 90 -7.23 -1.70 8.17
N CYS A 91 -7.78 -0.50 8.06
CA CYS A 91 -7.82 0.52 9.11
C CYS A 91 -9.09 0.49 9.96
N GLN A 92 -9.94 -0.54 9.81
CA GLN A 92 -11.24 -0.58 10.47
C GLN A 92 -11.09 -0.68 11.98
N GLY A 93 -11.95 0.05 12.69
CA GLY A 93 -12.08 -0.08 14.13
C GLY A 93 -11.10 0.74 14.96
N VAL A 94 -10.32 1.64 14.38
CA VAL A 94 -9.49 2.59 15.14
C VAL A 94 -9.63 3.99 14.56
N GLY A 95 -9.95 4.97 15.40
CA GLY A 95 -9.88 6.37 15.00
C GLY A 95 -10.08 7.35 16.15
N TRP A 96 -10.04 8.63 15.82
CA TRP A 96 -10.17 9.72 16.78
C TRP A 96 -11.63 9.86 17.25
N ASP A 97 -11.83 9.83 18.57
CA ASP A 97 -13.11 10.17 19.20
C ASP A 97 -13.07 11.65 19.60
N PRO A 98 -13.83 12.54 18.93
CA PRO A 98 -13.79 13.97 19.21
C PRO A 98 -14.41 14.33 20.57
N LYS A 99 -15.26 13.49 21.14
CA LYS A 99 -15.85 13.74 22.47
C LYS A 99 -14.83 13.49 23.57
N GLU A 100 -14.10 12.40 23.42
CA GLU A 100 -13.12 11.93 24.40
C GLU A 100 -11.71 12.48 24.14
N GLN A 101 -11.50 13.16 23.00
CA GLN A 101 -10.21 13.71 22.55
C GLN A 101 -9.08 12.66 22.60
N ARG A 102 -9.38 11.43 22.16
CA ARG A 102 -8.42 10.31 22.15
C ARG A 102 -8.71 9.32 21.05
N ILE A 103 -7.71 8.51 20.71
CA ILE A 103 -7.88 7.36 19.82
C ILE A 103 -8.68 6.26 20.54
N LYS A 104 -9.70 5.73 19.88
CA LYS A 104 -10.55 4.67 20.39
C LYS A 104 -10.60 3.49 19.43
N GLY A 105 -10.49 2.30 20.00
CA GLY A 105 -10.67 1.02 19.31
C GLY A 105 -12.10 0.51 19.45
N TYR A 106 -12.69 0.04 18.36
CA TYR A 106 -14.01 -0.56 18.29
C TYR A 106 -13.88 -2.03 17.87
N SER A 107 -13.87 -2.94 18.84
CA SER A 107 -13.61 -4.37 18.62
C SER A 107 -14.53 -5.02 17.59
N HIS A 108 -15.79 -4.58 17.49
CA HIS A 108 -16.75 -5.12 16.52
C HIS A 108 -16.37 -4.86 15.04
N CYS A 109 -15.49 -3.89 14.78
CA CYS A 109 -14.97 -3.56 13.47
C CYS A 109 -13.72 -4.36 13.07
N TYR A 110 -13.15 -5.17 13.98
CA TYR A 110 -11.94 -5.98 13.72
C TYR A 110 -12.32 -7.25 12.95
N LYS A 111 -12.65 -7.10 11.67
CA LYS A 111 -12.97 -8.21 10.76
C LYS A 111 -12.12 -8.14 9.49
N PRO A 112 -11.81 -9.30 8.86
CA PRO A 112 -11.18 -9.30 7.55
C PRO A 112 -12.08 -8.59 6.54
N ILE A 113 -11.50 -7.69 5.74
CA ILE A 113 -12.23 -6.95 4.72
C ILE A 113 -11.87 -7.50 3.34
N PRO A 114 -12.84 -8.01 2.56
CA PRO A 114 -12.60 -8.38 1.17
C PRO A 114 -12.35 -7.13 0.33
N SER A 115 -11.42 -7.23 -0.61
CA SER A 115 -11.09 -6.19 -1.57
C SER A 115 -10.59 -6.82 -2.87
N SER A 116 -10.17 -6.00 -3.82
CA SER A 116 -9.55 -6.45 -5.06
C SER A 116 -8.39 -5.55 -5.43
N ILE A 117 -7.46 -6.13 -6.18
CA ILE A 117 -6.29 -5.46 -6.74
C ILE A 117 -6.37 -5.53 -8.26
N HIS A 118 -6.07 -4.41 -8.92
CA HIS A 118 -6.06 -4.33 -10.37
C HIS A 118 -4.97 -3.37 -10.85
N VAL A 119 -4.47 -3.56 -12.08
CA VAL A 119 -3.43 -2.68 -12.66
C VAL A 119 -3.90 -1.23 -12.74
N SER A 120 -5.21 -1.01 -12.87
CA SER A 120 -5.83 0.32 -12.86
C SER A 120 -5.95 0.95 -11.48
N ASP A 121 -5.56 0.28 -10.38
CA ASP A 121 -5.41 0.94 -9.08
C ASP A 121 -4.28 1.98 -9.11
N ILE A 122 -3.34 1.84 -10.05
CA ILE A 122 -2.27 2.79 -10.33
C ILE A 122 -2.71 3.73 -11.47
N GLU A 123 -2.63 5.04 -11.26
CA GLU A 123 -2.98 6.04 -12.28
C GLU A 123 -1.75 6.43 -13.11
N TRP A 124 -1.35 5.54 -14.03
CA TRP A 124 -0.15 5.67 -14.87
C TRP A 124 -0.06 6.97 -15.68
N ASP A 125 -1.20 7.61 -15.97
CA ASP A 125 -1.31 8.84 -16.75
C ASP A 125 -1.12 10.13 -15.92
N GLN A 126 -1.08 10.03 -14.59
CA GLN A 126 -0.92 11.20 -13.71
C GLN A 126 0.49 11.82 -13.78
N LYS A 127 1.48 11.07 -14.26
CA LYS A 127 2.90 11.47 -14.30
C LYS A 127 3.54 11.05 -15.59
N LYS A 128 4.27 11.97 -16.23
CA LYS A 128 4.87 11.74 -17.55
C LYS A 128 5.86 10.58 -17.54
N GLU A 129 6.60 10.42 -16.45
CA GLU A 129 7.60 9.38 -16.27
C GLU A 129 7.00 7.97 -16.15
N ALA A 130 5.69 7.88 -15.84
CA ALA A 130 4.98 6.61 -15.64
C ALA A 130 4.16 6.16 -16.87
N ILE A 131 3.96 7.03 -17.86
CA ILE A 131 3.14 6.74 -19.04
C ILE A 131 3.64 5.50 -19.76
N GLU A 132 4.95 5.42 -20.06
CA GLU A 132 5.53 4.26 -20.77
C GLU A 132 5.32 2.95 -19.99
N MET A 133 5.45 2.99 -18.65
CA MET A 133 5.23 1.81 -17.81
C MET A 133 3.77 1.37 -17.80
N GLY A 134 2.83 2.31 -17.95
CA GLY A 134 1.39 2.07 -18.01
C GLY A 134 0.88 1.47 -19.32
N GLU A 135 1.68 1.49 -20.38
CA GLU A 135 1.33 0.93 -21.69
C GLU A 135 1.85 -0.50 -21.90
N ALA A 136 2.40 -1.13 -20.86
CA ALA A 136 2.85 -2.51 -20.94
C ALA A 136 1.69 -3.48 -21.16
N GLU A 137 1.92 -4.51 -21.98
CA GLU A 137 0.92 -5.56 -22.26
C GLU A 137 0.62 -6.43 -21.04
N GLU A 138 1.66 -6.73 -20.25
CA GLU A 138 1.59 -7.61 -19.09
C GLU A 138 2.30 -6.98 -17.90
N TYR A 139 1.81 -7.29 -16.72
CA TYR A 139 2.34 -6.84 -15.44
C TYR A 139 2.59 -8.03 -14.53
N ALA A 140 3.72 -7.98 -13.84
CA ALA A 140 3.97 -8.75 -12.64
C ALA A 140 3.44 -7.97 -11.44
N ILE A 141 2.57 -8.59 -10.66
CA ILE A 141 2.12 -8.09 -9.36
C ILE A 141 2.75 -8.95 -8.28
N TYR A 142 3.68 -8.37 -7.52
CA TYR A 142 4.26 -9.02 -6.35
C TYR A 142 3.54 -8.55 -5.08
N ARG A 143 3.09 -9.52 -4.28
CA ARG A 143 2.44 -9.32 -2.98
C ARG A 143 3.45 -9.60 -1.88
N SER A 144 3.88 -8.56 -1.17
CA SER A 144 4.99 -8.66 -0.23
C SER A 144 4.66 -9.50 1.01
N GLU A 145 3.45 -9.36 1.57
CA GLU A 145 3.07 -10.10 2.79
C GLU A 145 2.63 -11.53 2.47
N ALA A 146 2.05 -11.76 1.29
CA ALA A 146 1.71 -13.10 0.82
C ALA A 146 2.86 -13.83 0.09
N GLU A 147 3.99 -13.15 -0.14
CA GLU A 147 5.14 -13.60 -0.93
C GLU A 147 4.74 -14.25 -2.28
N LYS A 148 3.72 -13.67 -2.94
CA LYS A 148 3.10 -14.25 -4.13
C LYS A 148 3.29 -13.36 -5.34
N LEU A 149 3.76 -13.97 -6.43
CA LEU A 149 3.85 -13.34 -7.74
C LEU A 149 2.65 -13.76 -8.60
N ILE A 150 2.04 -12.77 -9.27
CA ILE A 150 0.92 -12.98 -10.19
C ILE A 150 1.24 -12.24 -11.48
N VAL A 151 0.97 -12.86 -12.64
CA VAL A 151 1.05 -12.20 -13.94
C VAL A 151 -0.36 -11.87 -14.39
N THR A 152 -0.60 -10.64 -14.82
CA THR A 152 -1.90 -10.16 -15.28
C THR A 152 -1.73 -9.16 -16.44
N THR A 153 -2.83 -8.82 -17.10
CA THR A 153 -2.89 -7.71 -18.06
C THR A 153 -3.78 -6.59 -17.52
N ARG A 154 -3.85 -5.47 -18.24
CA ARG A 154 -4.72 -4.33 -17.91
C ARG A 154 -6.21 -4.61 -18.14
N ASP A 155 -6.51 -5.54 -19.04
CA ASP A 155 -7.88 -5.92 -19.43
C ASP A 155 -8.41 -7.14 -18.66
N PHE A 156 -7.58 -7.73 -17.80
CA PHE A 156 -7.96 -8.88 -16.99
C PHE A 156 -8.82 -8.47 -15.80
N GLU A 157 -9.55 -9.42 -15.21
CA GLU A 157 -10.39 -9.14 -14.05
C GLU A 157 -9.57 -8.78 -12.80
N ALA A 158 -10.15 -7.95 -11.92
CA ALA A 158 -9.52 -7.60 -10.66
C ALA A 158 -9.33 -8.84 -9.77
N ILE A 159 -8.14 -8.99 -9.20
CA ILE A 159 -7.77 -10.16 -8.39
C ILE A 159 -8.35 -9.98 -6.98
N PRO A 160 -9.16 -10.92 -6.47
CA PRO A 160 -9.74 -10.81 -5.13
C PRO A 160 -8.67 -11.02 -4.05
N ILE A 161 -8.74 -10.21 -3.00
CA ILE A 161 -7.89 -10.30 -1.81
C ILE A 161 -8.74 -10.11 -0.54
N SER A 162 -8.19 -10.50 0.61
CA SER A 162 -8.79 -10.20 1.91
C SER A 162 -7.70 -9.73 2.87
N ILE A 163 -7.90 -8.55 3.46
CA ILE A 163 -6.93 -7.95 4.39
C ILE A 163 -7.42 -8.16 5.82
N GLN A 164 -6.59 -8.80 6.64
CA GLN A 164 -6.89 -9.10 8.04
C GLN A 164 -6.95 -7.80 8.88
N PRO A 165 -7.67 -7.79 10.01
CA PRO A 165 -7.74 -6.61 10.89
C PRO A 165 -6.37 -6.09 11.29
N SER A 166 -6.15 -4.77 11.19
CA SER A 166 -4.87 -4.13 11.57
C SER A 166 -3.64 -4.69 10.84
N THR A 167 -3.85 -5.24 9.64
CA THR A 167 -2.77 -5.68 8.74
C THR A 167 -2.83 -4.91 7.43
N PHE A 168 -1.83 -5.16 6.59
CA PHE A 168 -1.69 -4.53 5.30
C PHE A 168 -1.12 -5.52 4.28
N GLU A 169 -1.15 -5.13 3.02
CA GLU A 169 -0.46 -5.78 1.91
C GLU A 169 0.22 -4.69 1.08
N ILE A 170 1.48 -4.90 0.72
CA ILE A 170 2.20 -4.03 -0.22
C ILE A 170 2.30 -4.75 -1.57
N LEU A 171 1.94 -4.03 -2.62
CA LEU A 171 1.78 -4.53 -3.97
C LEU A 171 2.75 -3.79 -4.88
N SER A 172 3.63 -4.53 -5.56
CA SER A 172 4.50 -3.98 -6.61
C SER A 172 3.95 -4.37 -7.97
N PHE A 173 3.53 -3.38 -8.76
CA PHE A 173 3.05 -3.52 -10.13
C PHE A 173 4.18 -3.19 -11.09
N ILE A 174 4.76 -4.19 -11.73
CA ILE A 174 5.95 -4.02 -12.55
C ILE A 174 5.65 -4.46 -13.98
N PRO A 175 5.85 -3.61 -14.99
CA PRO A 175 5.66 -3.99 -16.39
C PRO A 175 6.63 -5.11 -16.78
N ILE A 176 6.13 -6.06 -17.57
CA ILE A 176 6.93 -7.15 -18.11
C ILE A 176 7.45 -6.76 -19.49
N LYS A 177 8.77 -6.80 -19.65
CA LYS A 177 9.43 -6.54 -20.93
C LYS A 177 9.60 -7.84 -21.71
N LYS A 178 9.17 -7.85 -22.97
CA LYS A 178 9.43 -8.94 -23.92
C LYS A 178 10.79 -8.71 -24.58
N LEU A 179 11.72 -9.66 -24.41
CA LEU A 179 13.04 -9.60 -25.04
C LEU A 179 13.05 -10.33 -26.39
N ASP A 180 12.29 -11.42 -26.47
CA ASP A 180 11.99 -12.14 -27.72
C ASP A 180 10.57 -12.75 -27.66
N ARG A 181 10.21 -13.63 -28.60
CA ARG A 181 8.87 -14.26 -28.65
C ARG A 181 8.53 -15.15 -27.45
N SER A 182 9.54 -15.65 -26.74
CA SER A 182 9.43 -16.62 -25.65
C SER A 182 9.97 -16.11 -24.32
N LEU A 183 10.89 -15.13 -24.35
CA LEU A 183 11.60 -14.63 -23.19
C LEU A 183 11.01 -13.32 -22.71
N LYS A 184 10.55 -13.34 -21.46
CA LYS A 184 10.00 -12.20 -20.73
C LYS A 184 10.88 -11.91 -19.52
N PHE A 185 11.03 -10.63 -19.19
CA PHE A 185 11.84 -10.18 -18.06
C PHE A 185 11.13 -9.06 -17.31
N THR A 186 11.24 -9.08 -15.97
CA THR A 186 10.77 -7.99 -15.13
C THR A 186 11.55 -7.95 -13.81
N PRO A 187 11.98 -6.76 -13.32
CA PRO A 187 12.72 -6.63 -12.07
C PRO A 187 11.76 -6.51 -10.86
N ILE A 188 11.68 -7.55 -10.03
CA ILE A 188 10.80 -7.57 -8.84
C ILE A 188 11.42 -6.84 -7.63
N GLY A 189 12.71 -6.52 -7.68
CA GLY A 189 13.44 -5.92 -6.58
C GLY A 189 13.86 -6.96 -5.54
N LEU A 190 14.12 -6.52 -4.31
CA LEU A 190 14.52 -7.37 -3.21
C LEU A 190 13.28 -7.90 -2.50
N ILE A 191 12.99 -9.20 -2.64
CA ILE A 191 11.76 -9.83 -2.12
C ILE A 191 11.62 -9.72 -0.59
N ASN A 192 12.72 -9.51 0.12
CA ASN A 192 12.75 -9.28 1.57
C ASN A 192 12.54 -7.80 1.96
N MET A 193 12.22 -6.93 1.00
CA MET A 193 11.94 -5.50 1.20
C MET A 193 10.65 -5.09 0.49
N PHE A 194 10.11 -3.92 0.84
CA PHE A 194 8.88 -3.41 0.23
C PHE A 194 9.06 -2.80 -1.17
N ASN A 195 10.30 -2.56 -1.60
CA ASN A 195 10.64 -2.05 -2.93
C ASN A 195 9.88 -0.77 -3.33
N SER A 196 9.69 0.16 -2.39
CA SER A 196 9.01 1.44 -2.62
C SER A 196 9.81 2.44 -3.45
N GLY A 197 11.12 2.24 -3.64
CA GLY A 197 12.03 3.17 -4.33
C GLY A 197 12.55 2.67 -5.67
#